data_AF-A0A6P0XWI2-F1
#
_entry.id   AF-A0A6P0XWI2-F1
#
_cell.length_a   1.000
_cell.length_b   1.000
_cell.length_c   1.000
_cell.angle_alpha   90.00
_cell.angle_beta   90.00
_cell.angle_gamma   90.00
#
_symmetry.space_group_name_H-M   'P 1'
#
loop_
_entity.id
_entity.type
_entity.pdbx_description
1 polymer ?
#
loop_
_entity_poly.entity_id
_entity_poly.type
_entity_poly.pdbx_seq_one_letter_code
_entity_poly.pdbx_strand_id
1 'polypeptide(L)'
;CRPIIASVPATGTAAKAIQTSGGGIVVPPEDPKALAQAIKDLYTEPERRATLGAQSRQYALDNYSLESSLDRYEALFNSLVKPVR
;
A
#
# COMPACT_ATOMS: atom_id res chain seq x y z
N CYS A 1 -7.26 4.09 9.68
CA CYS A 1 -6.86 2.72 9.28
C CYS A 1 -5.67 2.28 10.12
N ARG A 2 -5.36 0.97 10.16
CA ARG A 2 -4.22 0.43 10.91
C ARG A 2 -3.00 0.37 9.99
N PRO A 3 -1.79 0.72 10.46
CA PRO A 3 -0.58 0.46 9.69
C PRO A 3 -0.29 -1.03 9.60
N ILE A 4 0.43 -1.42 8.55
CA ILE A 4 0.80 -2.80 8.27
C ILE A 4 2.31 -2.98 8.50
N ILE A 5 2.69 -4.08 9.15
CA ILE A 5 4.06 -4.60 9.11
C ILE A 5 4.01 -5.88 8.28
N ALA A 6 4.80 -5.94 7.21
CA ALA A 6 4.87 -7.11 6.35
C ALA A 6 6.26 -7.74 6.39
N SER A 7 6.31 -9.02 6.76
CA SER A 7 7.51 -9.84 6.62
C SER A 7 7.50 -10.52 5.26
N VAL A 8 8.12 -9.87 4.28
CA VAL A 8 8.10 -10.28 2.87
C VAL A 8 9.42 -9.89 2.19
N PRO A 9 9.83 -10.56 1.10
CA PRO A 9 10.99 -10.13 0.33
C PRO A 9 10.86 -8.68 -0.13
N ALA A 10 11.92 -7.88 0.02
CA ALA A 10 11.91 -6.45 -0.34
C ALA A 10 11.63 -6.20 -1.83
N THR A 11 11.87 -7.20 -2.68
CA THR A 11 11.60 -7.17 -4.12
C THR A 11 10.18 -7.63 -4.49
N GLY A 12 9.40 -8.10 -3.53
CA GLY A 12 8.06 -8.63 -3.75
C GLY A 12 7.02 -7.55 -4.06
N THR A 13 5.93 -7.96 -4.72
CA THR A 13 4.79 -7.08 -5.04
C THR A 13 4.15 -6.46 -3.78
N ALA A 14 4.06 -7.23 -2.70
CA ALA A 14 3.57 -6.74 -1.41
C ALA A 14 4.47 -5.65 -0.82
N ALA A 15 5.79 -5.83 -0.84
CA ALA A 15 6.74 -4.83 -0.37
C ALA A 15 6.62 -3.52 -1.17
N LYS A 16 6.55 -3.64 -2.49
CA LYS A 16 6.36 -2.49 -3.38
C LYS A 16 5.04 -1.76 -3.09
N ALA A 17 3.94 -2.47 -2.92
CA ALA A 17 2.64 -1.85 -2.58
C ALA A 17 2.70 -1.06 -1.26
N ILE A 18 3.32 -1.64 -0.24
CA ILE A 18 3.47 -0.98 1.07
C ILE A 18 4.34 0.27 0.95
N GLN A 19 5.49 0.17 0.29
CA GLN A 19 6.41 1.28 0.07
C GLN A 19 5.76 2.41 -0.74
N THR A 20 5.06 2.10 -1.83
CA THR A 20 4.37 3.11 -2.65
C THR A 20 3.24 3.78 -1.87
N SER A 21 2.52 3.03 -1.03
CA SER A 21 1.44 3.60 -0.20
C SER A 21 1.94 4.50 0.93
N GLY A 22 3.22 4.38 1.30
CA GLY A 22 3.81 5.04 2.46
C GLY A 22 3.28 4.60 3.82
N GLY A 23 2.25 3.75 3.89
CA GLY A 23 1.50 3.50 5.13
C GLY A 23 1.86 2.22 5.90
N GLY A 24 3.05 1.67 5.69
CA GLY A 24 3.51 0.49 6.42
C GLY A 24 5.02 0.32 6.43
N ILE A 25 5.45 -0.78 7.06
CA ILE A 25 6.86 -1.15 7.23
C ILE A 25 7.08 -2.53 6.63
N VAL A 26 8.16 -2.70 5.86
CA VAL A 26 8.60 -3.99 5.34
C VAL A 26 9.78 -4.46 6.17
N VAL A 27 9.73 -5.71 6.64
CA VAL A 27 10.84 -6.38 7.32
C VAL A 27 11.24 -7.63 6.53
N PRO A 28 12.50 -8.09 6.64
CA PRO A 28 12.92 -9.32 5.98
C PRO A 28 12.06 -10.53 6.40
N PRO A 29 11.83 -11.49 5.50
CA PRO A 29 11.28 -12.79 5.87
C PRO A 29 12.26 -13.55 6.76
N GLU A 30 11.72 -14.41 7.63
CA GLU A 30 12.49 -15.30 8.52
C GLU A 30 13.41 -14.57 9.52
N ASP A 31 13.21 -13.27 9.72
CA ASP A 31 13.89 -12.49 10.76
C ASP A 31 12.90 -12.10 11.88
N PRO A 32 12.71 -12.97 12.89
CA PRO A 32 11.81 -12.68 14.01
C PRO A 32 12.28 -11.50 14.87
N LYS A 33 13.59 -11.19 14.89
CA LYS A 33 14.12 -10.06 15.64
C LYS A 33 13.74 -8.74 14.97
N ALA A 34 13.88 -8.65 13.64
CA ALA A 34 13.46 -7.49 12.88
C ALA A 34 11.94 -7.24 13.01
N LEU A 35 11.13 -8.31 12.93
CA LEU A 35 9.69 -8.19 13.12
C LEU A 35 9.32 -7.70 14.53
N ALA A 36 9.92 -8.29 15.57
CA ALA A 36 9.67 -7.90 16.95
C ALA A 36 10.09 -6.44 17.22
N GLN A 37 11.22 -6.00 16.64
CA GLN A 37 11.67 -4.62 16.75
C GLN A 37 10.69 -3.66 16.07
N ALA A 38 10.26 -3.94 14.85
CA ALA A 38 9.30 -3.10 14.13
C ALA A 38 7.96 -2.97 14.89
N ILE A 39 7.49 -4.05 15.53
CA ILE A 39 6.30 -4.03 16.37
C ILE A 39 6.51 -3.12 17.58
N LYS A 40 7.66 -3.25 18.28
CA LYS A 40 8.00 -2.41 19.44
C LYS A 40 8.08 -0.94 19.05
N ASP A 41 8.78 -0.61 17.97
CA ASP A 41 8.95 0.78 17.50
C ASP A 41 7.59 1.44 17.24
N LEU A 42 6.72 0.78 16.48
CA LEU A 42 5.36 1.28 16.23
C LEU A 42 4.52 1.38 17.51
N TYR A 43 4.71 0.46 18.45
CA TYR A 43 4.02 0.49 19.73
C TYR A 43 4.45 1.70 20.59
N THR A 44 5.73 2.06 20.56
CA THR A 44 6.28 3.20 21.30
C THR A 44 6.02 4.55 20.63
N GLU A 45 5.74 4.57 19.31
CA GLU A 45 5.53 5.79 18.53
C GLU A 45 4.07 5.90 18.01
N PRO A 46 3.10 6.32 18.85
CA PRO A 46 1.69 6.37 18.46
C PRO A 46 1.40 7.35 17.32
N GLU A 47 2.13 8.48 17.23
CA GLU A 47 1.97 9.45 16.15
C GLU A 47 2.39 8.87 14.81
N ARG A 48 3.57 8.22 14.76
CA ARG A 48 4.06 7.52 13.57
C ARG A 48 3.07 6.46 13.10
N ARG A 49 2.49 5.70 14.05
CA ARG A 49 1.44 4.70 13.78
C ARG A 49 0.19 5.32 13.16
N ALA A 50 -0.24 6.48 13.65
CA ALA A 50 -1.39 7.20 13.12
C ALA A 50 -1.11 7.74 11.70
N THR A 51 0.07 8.32 11.48
CA THR A 51 0.51 8.83 10.17
C THR A 51 0.53 7.73 9.12
N LEU A 52 1.17 6.59 9.41
CA LEU A 52 1.20 5.44 8.51
C LEU A 52 -0.21 4.93 8.21
N GLY A 53 -1.06 4.82 9.23
CA GLY A 53 -2.46 4.42 9.05
C GLY A 53 -3.26 5.40 8.19
N ALA A 54 -3.02 6.70 8.29
CA ALA A 54 -3.65 7.72 7.45
C ALA A 54 -3.18 7.63 6.00
N GLN A 55 -1.87 7.49 5.78
CA GLN A 55 -1.27 7.34 4.45
C GLN A 55 -1.78 6.10 3.72
N SER A 56 -1.81 4.94 4.39
CA SER A 56 -2.40 3.72 3.81
C SER A 56 -3.85 3.91 3.41
N ARG A 57 -4.65 4.60 4.24
CA ARG A 57 -6.06 4.87 3.92
C ARG A 57 -6.19 5.75 2.69
N GLN A 58 -5.46 6.86 2.69
CA GLN A 58 -5.54 7.84 1.61
C GLN A 58 -5.13 7.20 0.29
N TYR A 59 -4.00 6.49 0.28
CA TYR A 59 -3.52 5.79 -0.91
C TYR A 59 -4.53 4.78 -1.45
N ALA A 60 -5.20 4.03 -0.57
CA ALA A 60 -6.23 3.07 -0.99
C ALA A 60 -7.45 3.76 -1.62
N LEU A 61 -7.88 4.90 -1.10
CA LEU A 61 -8.99 5.67 -1.68
C LEU A 61 -8.61 6.21 -3.06
N ASP A 62 -7.38 6.72 -3.20
CA ASP A 62 -6.91 7.35 -4.43
C ASP A 62 -6.60 6.35 -5.56
N ASN A 63 -6.19 5.12 -5.20
CA ASN A 63 -5.65 4.16 -6.19
C ASN A 63 -6.43 2.86 -6.32
N TYR A 64 -7.19 2.47 -5.30
CA TYR A 64 -7.87 1.17 -5.25
C TYR A 64 -9.39 1.30 -5.08
N SER A 65 -9.95 2.51 -5.23
CA SER A 65 -11.40 2.66 -5.33
C SER A 65 -11.92 1.96 -6.58
N LEU A 66 -13.09 1.32 -6.45
CA LEU A 66 -13.75 0.65 -7.56
C LEU A 66 -14.03 1.64 -8.69
N GLU A 67 -14.50 2.84 -8.34
CA GLU A 67 -14.78 3.94 -9.25
C GLU A 67 -13.53 4.34 -10.05
N SER A 68 -12.41 4.67 -9.38
CA SER A 68 -11.16 5.01 -10.10
C SER A 68 -10.63 3.87 -10.96
N SER A 69 -10.86 2.63 -10.54
CA SER A 69 -10.48 1.46 -11.34
C SER A 69 -11.33 1.35 -12.60
N LEU A 70 -12.66 1.49 -12.47
CA LEU A 70 -13.59 1.46 -13.60
C LEU A 70 -13.29 2.60 -14.58
N ASP A 71 -13.11 3.84 -14.10
CA ASP A 71 -12.78 4.99 -14.95
C ASP A 71 -11.52 4.75 -15.79
N ARG A 72 -10.48 4.15 -15.19
CA ARG A 72 -9.23 3.81 -15.91
C ARG A 72 -9.46 2.74 -16.97
N TYR A 73 -10.26 1.72 -16.67
CA TYR A 73 -10.60 0.69 -17.65
C TYR A 73 -11.47 1.24 -18.78
N GLU A 74 -12.47 2.07 -18.48
CA GLU A 74 -13.30 2.74 -19.47
C GLU A 74 -12.47 3.65 -20.38
N ALA A 75 -11.59 4.48 -19.81
CA ALA A 75 -10.68 5.33 -20.59
C ALA A 75 -9.76 4.50 -21.49
N LEU A 76 -9.22 3.39 -20.98
CA LEU A 76 -8.41 2.46 -21.76
C LEU A 76 -9.21 1.87 -22.92
N PHE A 77 -10.42 1.35 -22.67
CA PHE A 77 -11.25 0.76 -23.72
C PHE A 77 -11.66 1.81 -24.76
N ASN A 78 -12.08 3.01 -24.34
CA ASN A 78 -12.40 4.11 -25.23
C ASN A 78 -11.20 4.54 -26.10
N SER A 79 -9.98 4.44 -25.58
CA SER A 79 -8.77 4.73 -26.36
C SER A 79 -8.47 3.70 -27.47
N LEU A 80 -8.95 2.47 -27.31
CA LEU A 80 -8.71 1.36 -28.24
C LEU A 80 -9.80 1.25 -29.32
N VAL A 81 -11.01 1.73 -29.04
CA VAL A 81 -12.11 1.74 -29.99
C VAL A 81 -12.00 2.99 -30.87
N LYS A 82 -11.63 2.80 -32.15
CA LYS A 82 -11.73 3.90 -33.14
C LYS A 82 -13.19 4.34 -33.27
N PRO A 83 -13.48 5.65 -33.45
CA PRO A 83 -14.83 6.08 -33.73
C PRO A 83 -15.29 5.39 -35.01
N VAL A 84 -16.34 4.57 -34.88
CA VAL A 84 -17.02 3.96 -36.02
C VAL A 84 -17.66 5.11 -36.79
N ARG A 85 -17.15 5.37 -38.00
CA ARG A 85 -17.82 6.23 -38.98
C ARG A 85 -19.06 5.53 -39.51
#